data_AF-A0A5B9D647-F1
#
_entry.id   AF-A0A5B9D647-F1
#
_cell.length_a   1.000
_cell.length_b   1.000
_cell.length_c   1.000
_cell.angle_alpha   90.00
_cell.angle_beta   90.00
_cell.angle_gamma   90.00
#
_symmetry.space_group_name_H-M   'P 1'
#
loop_
_entity.id
_entity.type
_entity.pdbx_description
1 polymer ?
#
loop_
_entity_poly.entity_id
_entity_poly.type
_entity_poly.pdbx_seq_one_letter_code
_entity_poly.pdbx_strand_id
1 'polypeptide(L)'
;MKCVFQNRDTKFKVRFYLLLSLMKEDTQEELEPSYSLTIAVEDFKQGVQLYQNKDLKAAYSLIRKALLKFQLEHQSKLILESTFLIANILFQLEKFNPAIKYFQELKIIALDLQHKKYLELSSFMLAFCQYKTRNYKKAFEIFESDLSDPIEYVNKLQLFTFRARTSSKLGYRDQSIQFFKEAIEICQKEQNGIQNEGQKAQLYNEIGLELYYKILDEIKASGLSYLNDLNQNSQAFSLSIEYFQKAIEIWEKHGETKKFITTIQIIGNIYGYLKNLKKQIEYYNIALQKSEEINEFEQYIKISRNLIRILTNLKNSNELISLLQRVISVLNQNGVSDIIAIAEFHLKLGKTLLSLKQINNALYEFITALNIYERLKNPISEHKTTLNLIIQIYRESEDIEKLSYYSQQLSILEERFNENTSPSDDWLVVIKDFWFITETGIEIFSYTPDVHINPTLFGGFISALQSLSEEISQKRMESFVIGNQRYSFYFEEGKPIFIIGRASIEELDTRVTKVLSVLYKRFFNEYGKFLVKFSGNVSPFQNFGEVMKTIDFNLV
;
A
#
# COMPACT_ATOMS: atom_id res chain seq x y z
N MET A 1 -63.98 -7.93 -2.03
CA MET A 1 -62.95 -9.00 -2.09
C MET A 1 -62.35 -9.13 -3.50
N LYS A 2 -61.91 -8.02 -4.13
CA LYS A 2 -61.15 -7.97 -5.40
C LYS A 2 -60.62 -6.53 -5.55
N CYS A 3 -59.49 -6.22 -4.91
CA CYS A 3 -58.65 -5.03 -5.15
C CYS A 3 -57.49 -4.97 -4.13
N VAL A 4 -56.65 -6.01 -4.06
CA VAL A 4 -55.35 -5.93 -3.32
C VAL A 4 -54.21 -6.66 -4.06
N PHE A 5 -54.48 -7.50 -5.07
CA PHE A 5 -53.44 -8.31 -5.71
C PHE A 5 -52.74 -7.70 -6.94
N GLN A 6 -53.16 -6.54 -7.46
CA GLN A 6 -52.54 -5.94 -8.66
C GLN A 6 -51.40 -4.94 -8.38
N ASN A 7 -51.13 -4.60 -7.11
CA ASN A 7 -50.14 -3.55 -6.76
C ASN A 7 -48.74 -4.08 -6.38
N ARG A 8 -48.56 -5.40 -6.23
CA ARG A 8 -47.22 -6.00 -5.97
C ARG A 8 -46.44 -6.24 -7.25
N ASP A 9 -47.10 -6.72 -8.31
CA ASP A 9 -46.47 -6.94 -9.63
C ASP A 9 -46.04 -5.65 -10.32
N THR A 10 -46.75 -4.53 -10.11
CA THR A 10 -46.40 -3.24 -10.71
C THR A 10 -45.20 -2.59 -10.03
N LYS A 11 -45.07 -2.68 -8.70
CA LYS A 11 -43.85 -2.22 -7.99
C LYS A 11 -42.63 -3.10 -8.31
N PHE A 12 -42.83 -4.42 -8.41
CA PHE A 12 -41.78 -5.34 -8.87
C PHE A 12 -41.35 -5.00 -10.30
N LYS A 13 -42.30 -4.83 -11.23
CA LYS A 13 -42.00 -4.43 -12.62
C LYS A 13 -41.25 -3.10 -12.70
N VAL A 14 -41.65 -2.06 -11.97
CA VAL A 14 -41.00 -0.74 -12.04
C VAL A 14 -39.56 -0.77 -11.48
N ARG A 15 -39.30 -1.49 -10.37
CA ARG A 15 -37.93 -1.69 -9.86
C ARG A 15 -37.10 -2.60 -10.78
N PHE A 16 -37.72 -3.63 -11.35
CA PHE A 16 -37.12 -4.59 -12.29
C PHE A 16 -36.71 -3.93 -13.62
N TYR A 17 -37.49 -2.97 -14.13
CA TYR A 17 -37.11 -2.17 -15.31
C TYR A 17 -35.95 -1.21 -15.03
N LEU A 18 -35.85 -0.68 -13.81
CA LEU A 18 -34.70 0.12 -13.38
C LEU A 18 -33.42 -0.75 -13.28
N LEU A 19 -33.54 -1.99 -12.79
CA LEU A 19 -32.49 -3.00 -12.74
C LEU A 19 -31.97 -3.40 -14.14
N LEU A 20 -32.87 -3.60 -15.11
CA LEU A 20 -32.53 -3.85 -16.52
C LEU A 20 -31.75 -2.70 -17.18
N SER A 21 -32.00 -1.44 -16.78
CA SER A 21 -31.26 -0.30 -17.33
C SER A 21 -29.81 -0.19 -16.84
N LEU A 22 -29.50 -0.71 -15.65
CA LEU A 22 -28.16 -0.65 -15.04
C LEU A 22 -27.18 -1.69 -15.63
N MET A 23 -27.68 -2.67 -16.38
CA MET A 23 -26.90 -3.76 -16.98
C MET A 23 -26.58 -3.56 -18.48
N LYS A 24 -26.96 -2.43 -19.08
CA LYS A 24 -26.76 -2.18 -20.52
C LYS A 24 -25.31 -1.95 -20.95
N GLU A 25 -24.34 -1.95 -20.04
CA GLU A 25 -22.93 -1.64 -20.37
C GLU A 25 -22.01 -2.86 -20.59
N ASP A 26 -22.46 -4.11 -20.35
CA ASP A 26 -21.66 -5.31 -20.61
C ASP A 26 -22.35 -6.24 -21.62
N THR A 27 -22.18 -5.94 -22.92
CA THR A 27 -22.52 -6.76 -24.11
C THR A 27 -23.94 -7.35 -24.16
N GLN A 28 -24.74 -6.91 -25.13
CA GLN A 28 -26.01 -7.54 -25.50
C GLN A 28 -25.76 -8.97 -26.02
N GLU A 29 -25.66 -9.96 -25.13
CA GLU A 29 -25.84 -11.36 -25.50
C GLU A 29 -27.33 -11.58 -25.80
N GLU A 30 -27.69 -11.55 -27.08
CA GLU A 30 -29.02 -11.97 -27.52
C GLU A 30 -29.16 -13.47 -27.34
N LEU A 31 -30.14 -13.90 -26.55
CA LEU A 31 -30.45 -15.32 -26.38
C LEU A 31 -31.05 -15.86 -27.68
N GLU A 32 -30.53 -16.99 -28.15
CA GLU A 32 -31.11 -17.67 -29.30
C GLU A 32 -32.59 -18.04 -29.05
N PRO A 33 -33.49 -17.92 -30.04
CA PRO A 33 -34.90 -18.27 -29.89
C PRO A 33 -35.14 -19.73 -29.44
N SER A 34 -34.18 -20.62 -29.71
CA SER A 34 -34.16 -22.03 -29.31
C SER A 34 -33.87 -22.26 -27.82
N TYR A 35 -33.37 -21.24 -27.11
CA TYR A 35 -32.94 -21.35 -25.71
C TYR A 35 -34.15 -21.35 -24.76
N SER A 36 -34.67 -22.55 -24.51
CA SER A 36 -35.83 -22.77 -23.64
C SER A 36 -35.49 -22.67 -22.15
N LEU A 37 -36.53 -22.51 -21.31
CA LEU A 37 -36.36 -22.52 -19.85
C LEU A 37 -35.74 -23.84 -19.34
N THR A 38 -36.08 -24.98 -19.95
CA THR A 38 -35.53 -26.30 -19.58
C THR A 38 -34.02 -26.35 -19.84
N ILE A 39 -33.57 -25.82 -20.97
CA ILE A 39 -32.14 -25.74 -21.29
C ILE A 39 -31.44 -24.80 -20.28
N ALA A 40 -32.04 -23.66 -19.95
CA ALA A 40 -31.48 -22.74 -18.96
C ALA A 40 -31.34 -23.36 -17.56
N VAL A 41 -32.27 -24.20 -17.13
CA VAL A 41 -32.16 -24.94 -15.86
C VAL A 41 -31.03 -25.96 -15.90
N GLU A 42 -30.80 -26.61 -17.04
CA GLU A 42 -29.70 -27.58 -17.18
C GLU A 42 -28.34 -26.87 -17.23
N ASP A 43 -28.21 -25.79 -18.00
CA ASP A 43 -27.02 -24.93 -18.03
C ASP A 43 -26.70 -24.38 -16.63
N PHE A 44 -27.73 -24.00 -15.84
CA PHE A 44 -27.55 -23.57 -14.45
C PHE A 44 -26.96 -24.70 -13.58
N LYS A 45 -27.51 -25.92 -13.64
CA LYS A 45 -26.99 -27.06 -12.87
C LYS A 45 -25.55 -27.41 -13.27
N GLN A 46 -25.25 -27.40 -14.56
CA GLN A 46 -23.90 -27.61 -15.06
C GLN A 46 -22.95 -26.51 -14.57
N GLY A 47 -23.41 -25.25 -14.59
CA GLY A 47 -22.69 -24.12 -14.02
C GLY A 47 -22.38 -24.28 -12.52
N VAL A 48 -23.33 -24.79 -11.74
CA VAL A 48 -23.12 -25.11 -10.31
C VAL A 48 -22.06 -26.20 -10.13
N GLN A 49 -22.06 -27.25 -10.96
CA GLN A 49 -21.03 -28.29 -10.93
C GLN A 49 -19.63 -27.73 -11.26
N LEU A 50 -19.54 -26.88 -12.28
CA LEU A 50 -18.28 -26.20 -12.64
C LEU A 50 -17.78 -25.30 -11.50
N TYR A 51 -18.69 -24.59 -10.84
CA TYR A 51 -18.35 -23.78 -9.66
C TYR A 51 -17.78 -24.64 -8.53
N GLN A 52 -18.40 -25.79 -8.24
CA GLN A 52 -17.90 -26.74 -7.24
C GLN A 52 -16.53 -27.31 -7.63
N ASN A 53 -16.28 -27.51 -8.92
CA ASN A 53 -14.99 -27.96 -9.47
C ASN A 53 -13.95 -26.82 -9.61
N LYS A 54 -14.26 -25.60 -9.14
CA LYS A 54 -13.43 -24.40 -9.24
C LYS A 54 -13.14 -23.89 -10.66
N ASP A 55 -13.90 -24.32 -11.67
CA ASP A 55 -13.87 -23.72 -13.00
C ASP A 55 -14.79 -22.48 -13.04
N LEU A 56 -14.29 -21.40 -12.43
CA LEU A 56 -15.06 -20.19 -12.19
C LEU A 56 -15.46 -19.45 -13.48
N LYS A 57 -14.62 -19.49 -14.54
CA LYS A 57 -14.91 -18.79 -15.80
C LYS A 57 -16.00 -19.50 -16.58
N ALA A 58 -15.94 -20.82 -16.69
CA ALA A 58 -16.97 -21.60 -17.37
C ALA A 58 -18.29 -21.56 -16.59
N ALA A 59 -18.21 -21.67 -15.25
CA ALA A 59 -19.37 -21.51 -14.37
C ALA A 59 -20.05 -20.13 -14.55
N TYR A 60 -19.26 -19.05 -14.59
CA TYR A 60 -19.79 -17.69 -14.80
C TYR A 60 -20.58 -17.59 -16.12
N SER A 61 -20.01 -18.10 -17.22
CA SER A 61 -20.65 -18.02 -18.54
C SER A 61 -22.00 -18.74 -18.58
N LEU A 62 -22.06 -19.99 -18.10
CA LEU A 62 -23.30 -20.78 -18.09
C LEU A 62 -24.36 -20.18 -17.15
N ILE A 63 -23.98 -19.80 -15.93
CA ILE A 63 -24.93 -19.26 -14.95
C ILE A 63 -25.45 -17.89 -15.39
N ARG A 64 -24.60 -17.05 -16.02
CA ARG A 64 -25.03 -15.75 -16.57
C ARG A 64 -26.05 -15.94 -17.68
N LYS A 65 -25.81 -16.85 -18.62
CA LYS A 65 -26.75 -17.17 -19.70
C LYS A 65 -28.08 -17.69 -19.16
N ALA A 66 -28.04 -18.57 -18.16
CA ALA A 66 -29.24 -19.05 -17.47
C ALA A 66 -29.99 -17.91 -16.75
N LEU A 67 -29.29 -17.02 -16.04
CA LEU A 67 -29.87 -15.86 -15.36
C LEU A 67 -30.67 -14.97 -16.31
N LEU A 68 -30.14 -14.67 -17.51
CA LEU A 68 -30.87 -13.86 -18.50
C LEU A 68 -32.22 -14.49 -18.87
N LYS A 69 -32.25 -15.81 -19.08
CA LYS A 69 -33.50 -16.53 -19.37
C LYS A 69 -34.44 -16.54 -18.16
N PHE A 70 -33.93 -16.73 -16.96
CA PHE A 70 -34.73 -16.69 -15.73
C PHE A 70 -35.34 -15.29 -15.49
N GLN A 71 -34.63 -14.22 -15.85
CA GLN A 71 -35.14 -12.85 -15.80
C GLN A 71 -36.29 -12.63 -16.80
N LEU A 72 -36.13 -13.07 -18.05
CA LEU A 72 -37.18 -12.98 -19.08
C LEU A 72 -38.44 -13.75 -18.71
N GLU A 73 -38.28 -14.94 -18.12
CA GLU A 73 -39.38 -15.83 -17.72
C GLU A 73 -39.86 -15.58 -16.27
N HIS A 74 -39.39 -14.50 -15.63
CA HIS A 74 -39.75 -14.04 -14.29
C HIS A 74 -39.64 -15.11 -13.17
N GLN A 75 -38.61 -15.96 -13.20
CA GLN A 75 -38.37 -17.04 -12.23
C GLN A 75 -37.63 -16.54 -10.98
N SER A 76 -38.34 -15.86 -10.07
CA SER A 76 -37.75 -15.12 -8.93
C SER A 76 -36.75 -15.90 -8.05
N LYS A 77 -37.02 -17.17 -7.72
CA LYS A 77 -36.10 -18.01 -6.92
C LYS A 77 -34.81 -18.34 -7.66
N LEU A 78 -34.91 -18.70 -8.95
CA LEU A 78 -33.76 -19.02 -9.78
C LEU A 78 -32.92 -17.78 -10.09
N ILE A 79 -33.55 -16.61 -10.24
CA ILE A 79 -32.86 -15.33 -10.33
C ILE A 79 -32.05 -15.11 -9.04
N LEU A 80 -32.67 -15.25 -7.85
CA LEU A 80 -31.98 -15.07 -6.56
C LEU A 80 -30.72 -15.95 -6.44
N GLU A 81 -30.85 -17.25 -6.71
CA GLU A 81 -29.74 -18.20 -6.62
C GLU A 81 -28.65 -17.94 -7.67
N SER A 82 -29.04 -17.63 -8.90
CA SER A 82 -28.09 -17.33 -9.99
C SER A 82 -27.32 -16.04 -9.72
N THR A 83 -28.00 -14.98 -9.27
CA THR A 83 -27.35 -13.71 -8.89
C THR A 83 -26.37 -13.93 -7.74
N PHE A 84 -26.72 -14.74 -6.74
CA PHE A 84 -25.80 -15.07 -5.64
C PHE A 84 -24.55 -15.82 -6.12
N LEU A 85 -24.71 -16.83 -6.98
CA LEU A 85 -23.57 -17.57 -7.51
C LEU A 85 -22.67 -16.70 -8.37
N ILE A 86 -23.24 -15.88 -9.26
CA ILE A 86 -22.47 -14.94 -10.08
C ILE A 86 -21.70 -13.95 -9.21
N ALA A 87 -22.34 -13.37 -8.19
CA ALA A 87 -21.69 -12.43 -7.28
C ALA A 87 -20.50 -13.08 -6.56
N ASN A 88 -20.65 -14.32 -6.08
CA ASN A 88 -19.57 -15.07 -5.43
C ASN A 88 -18.46 -15.50 -6.40
N ILE A 89 -18.79 -15.86 -7.65
CA ILE A 89 -17.80 -16.17 -8.68
C ILE A 89 -16.96 -14.93 -8.99
N LEU A 90 -17.60 -13.79 -9.22
CA LEU A 90 -16.90 -12.52 -9.47
C LEU A 90 -16.03 -12.13 -8.27
N PHE A 91 -16.54 -12.34 -7.05
CA PHE A 91 -15.78 -12.13 -5.83
C PHE A 91 -14.53 -13.02 -5.74
N GLN A 92 -14.65 -14.32 -6.03
CA GLN A 92 -13.52 -15.26 -6.02
C GLN A 92 -12.51 -14.99 -7.15
N LEU A 93 -12.95 -14.37 -8.24
CA LEU A 93 -12.10 -13.86 -9.32
C LEU A 93 -11.52 -12.48 -9.03
N GLU A 94 -11.69 -11.95 -7.80
CA GLU A 94 -11.24 -10.63 -7.36
C GLU A 94 -11.83 -9.45 -8.18
N LYS A 95 -12.90 -9.69 -8.93
CA LYS A 95 -13.63 -8.67 -9.70
C LYS A 95 -14.64 -7.95 -8.81
N PHE A 96 -14.16 -7.16 -7.85
CA PHE A 96 -14.99 -6.53 -6.82
C PHE A 96 -16.01 -5.51 -7.39
N ASN A 97 -15.63 -4.70 -8.38
CA ASN A 97 -16.52 -3.69 -8.97
C ASN A 97 -17.76 -4.31 -9.65
N PRO A 98 -17.63 -5.33 -10.53
CA PRO A 98 -18.77 -6.09 -11.01
C PRO A 98 -19.54 -6.81 -9.89
N ALA A 99 -18.84 -7.43 -8.93
CA ALA A 99 -19.48 -8.15 -7.83
C ALA A 99 -20.39 -7.24 -6.99
N ILE A 100 -20.01 -5.98 -6.76
CA ILE A 100 -20.82 -4.97 -6.05
C ILE A 100 -22.20 -4.83 -6.70
N LYS A 101 -22.28 -4.76 -8.04
CA LYS A 101 -23.56 -4.62 -8.75
C LYS A 101 -24.46 -5.82 -8.49
N TYR A 102 -23.92 -7.03 -8.60
CA TYR A 102 -24.68 -8.26 -8.35
C TYR A 102 -25.05 -8.45 -6.87
N PHE A 103 -24.21 -8.05 -5.91
CA PHE A 103 -24.58 -8.09 -4.49
C PHE A 103 -25.66 -7.05 -4.14
N GLN A 104 -25.64 -5.87 -4.76
CA GLN A 104 -26.72 -4.88 -4.63
C GLN A 104 -28.04 -5.41 -5.18
N GLU A 105 -28.02 -6.02 -6.36
CA GLU A 105 -29.20 -6.66 -6.96
C GLU A 105 -29.71 -7.79 -6.06
N LEU A 106 -28.82 -8.69 -5.61
CA LEU A 106 -29.16 -9.79 -4.74
C LEU A 106 -29.84 -9.30 -3.46
N LYS A 107 -29.33 -8.21 -2.87
CA LYS A 107 -29.92 -7.59 -1.67
C LYS A 107 -31.36 -7.13 -1.94
N ILE A 108 -31.62 -6.48 -3.08
CA ILE A 108 -32.96 -6.03 -3.47
C ILE A 108 -33.90 -7.23 -3.66
N ILE A 109 -33.46 -8.25 -4.39
CA ILE A 109 -34.26 -9.47 -4.61
C ILE A 109 -34.55 -10.17 -3.28
N ALA A 110 -33.56 -10.28 -2.40
CA ALA A 110 -33.72 -10.89 -1.08
C ALA A 110 -34.70 -10.11 -0.19
N LEU A 111 -34.70 -8.77 -0.24
CA LEU A 111 -35.69 -7.93 0.44
C LEU A 111 -37.11 -8.17 -0.10
N ASP A 112 -37.27 -8.17 -1.42
CA ASP A 112 -38.57 -8.36 -2.07
C ASP A 112 -39.15 -9.76 -1.80
N LEU A 113 -38.29 -10.78 -1.73
CA LEU A 113 -38.66 -12.16 -1.38
C LEU A 113 -38.71 -12.44 0.14
N GLN A 114 -38.38 -11.45 0.97
CA GLN A 114 -38.28 -11.59 2.44
C GLN A 114 -37.33 -12.73 2.87
N HIS A 115 -36.24 -12.94 2.13
CA HIS A 115 -35.30 -14.04 2.36
C HIS A 115 -34.12 -13.60 3.24
N LYS A 116 -34.25 -13.79 4.56
CA LYS A 116 -33.28 -13.35 5.59
C LYS A 116 -31.83 -13.78 5.30
N LYS A 117 -31.58 -15.05 4.99
CA LYS A 117 -30.22 -15.57 4.70
C LYS A 117 -29.50 -14.81 3.58
N TYR A 118 -30.12 -14.66 2.41
CA TYR A 118 -29.49 -13.96 1.29
C TYR A 118 -29.40 -12.45 1.53
N LEU A 119 -30.31 -11.88 2.32
CA LEU A 119 -30.21 -10.48 2.74
C LEU A 119 -28.95 -10.24 3.57
N GLU A 120 -28.72 -11.04 4.62
CA GLU A 120 -27.53 -10.89 5.46
C GLU A 120 -26.22 -11.16 4.69
N LEU A 121 -26.18 -12.25 3.91
CA LEU A 121 -25.00 -12.61 3.11
C LEU A 121 -24.69 -11.55 2.04
N SER A 122 -25.71 -11.06 1.33
CA SER A 122 -25.51 -10.03 0.30
C SER A 122 -25.05 -8.70 0.91
N SER A 123 -25.62 -8.27 2.03
CA SER A 123 -25.20 -7.05 2.73
C SER A 123 -23.76 -7.16 3.25
N PHE A 124 -23.39 -8.29 3.86
CA PHE A 124 -22.01 -8.51 4.32
C PHE A 124 -21.02 -8.51 3.17
N MET A 125 -21.30 -9.28 2.11
CA MET A 125 -20.41 -9.34 0.95
C MET A 125 -20.33 -8.01 0.21
N LEU A 126 -21.43 -7.27 0.13
CA LEU A 126 -21.44 -5.91 -0.42
C LEU A 126 -20.54 -4.98 0.39
N ALA A 127 -20.68 -4.96 1.72
CA ALA A 127 -19.83 -4.16 2.60
C ALA A 127 -18.35 -4.55 2.47
N PHE A 128 -18.06 -5.85 2.40
CA PHE A 128 -16.71 -6.37 2.21
C PHE A 128 -16.12 -5.94 0.86
N CYS A 129 -16.90 -6.03 -0.23
CA CYS A 129 -16.45 -5.55 -1.53
C CYS A 129 -16.19 -4.04 -1.51
N GLN A 130 -17.04 -3.23 -0.87
CA GLN A 130 -16.80 -1.79 -0.68
C GLN A 130 -15.53 -1.53 0.15
N TYR A 131 -15.25 -2.36 1.17
CA TYR A 131 -14.00 -2.28 1.94
C TYR A 131 -12.78 -2.59 1.06
N LYS A 132 -12.86 -3.61 0.20
CA LYS A 132 -11.78 -3.98 -0.74
C LYS A 132 -11.55 -2.93 -1.82
N THR A 133 -12.61 -2.31 -2.33
CA THR A 133 -12.54 -1.16 -3.25
C THR A 133 -12.35 0.17 -2.51
N ARG A 134 -12.04 0.12 -1.21
CA ARG A 134 -11.52 1.25 -0.41
C ARG A 134 -12.55 2.35 -0.20
N ASN A 135 -13.82 2.04 -0.47
CA ASN A 135 -14.97 2.88 -0.18
C ASN A 135 -15.46 2.64 1.25
N TYR A 136 -14.61 2.99 2.22
CA TYR A 136 -14.84 2.69 3.64
C TYR A 136 -16.11 3.33 4.19
N LYS A 137 -16.49 4.50 3.69
CA LYS A 137 -17.73 5.18 4.11
C LYS A 137 -18.97 4.34 3.77
N LYS A 138 -19.08 3.85 2.53
CA LYS A 138 -20.19 2.97 2.13
C LYS A 138 -20.15 1.63 2.86
N ALA A 139 -18.96 1.05 3.01
CA ALA A 139 -18.80 -0.19 3.77
C ALA A 139 -19.34 -0.03 5.20
N PHE A 140 -18.96 1.07 5.88
CA PHE A 140 -19.42 1.41 7.22
C PHE A 140 -20.93 1.61 7.27
N GLU A 141 -21.51 2.39 6.37
CA GLU A 141 -22.96 2.60 6.30
C GLU A 141 -23.73 1.27 6.17
N ILE A 142 -23.25 0.33 5.34
CA ILE A 142 -23.86 -1.00 5.18
C ILE A 142 -23.71 -1.83 6.46
N PHE A 143 -22.52 -1.86 7.06
CA PHE A 143 -22.28 -2.61 8.29
C PHE A 143 -23.15 -2.12 9.46
N GLU A 144 -23.38 -0.81 9.58
CA GLU A 144 -24.19 -0.24 10.66
C GLU A 144 -25.70 -0.35 10.40
N SER A 145 -26.15 -0.25 9.15
CA SER A 145 -27.58 -0.22 8.82
C SER A 145 -28.17 -1.60 8.56
N ASP A 146 -27.54 -2.38 7.68
CA ASP A 146 -28.12 -3.61 7.13
C ASP A 146 -27.81 -4.85 7.97
N LEU A 147 -26.79 -4.76 8.83
CA LEU A 147 -26.26 -5.86 9.64
C LEU A 147 -26.41 -5.51 11.12
N SER A 148 -27.64 -5.16 11.51
CA SER A 148 -28.04 -4.98 12.91
C SER A 148 -28.60 -6.28 13.49
N ASP A 149 -28.44 -6.46 14.82
CA ASP A 149 -28.86 -7.68 15.49
C ASP A 149 -30.39 -7.89 15.43
N PRO A 150 -30.88 -9.15 15.31
CA PRO A 150 -30.11 -10.40 15.41
C PRO A 150 -29.63 -10.97 14.06
N ILE A 151 -28.32 -11.22 13.97
CA ILE A 151 -27.64 -11.82 12.81
C ILE A 151 -27.48 -13.34 12.98
N GLU A 152 -27.92 -14.10 11.98
CA GLU A 152 -28.00 -15.57 12.04
C GLU A 152 -27.08 -16.28 11.03
N TYR A 153 -26.91 -15.72 9.83
CA TYR A 153 -26.30 -16.41 8.69
C TYR A 153 -24.89 -15.92 8.33
N VAL A 154 -24.47 -14.80 8.89
CA VAL A 154 -23.12 -14.24 8.70
C VAL A 154 -22.21 -14.68 9.86
N ASN A 155 -20.95 -14.99 9.54
CA ASN A 155 -19.94 -15.28 10.55
C ASN A 155 -19.69 -14.02 11.40
N LYS A 156 -20.07 -14.07 12.68
CA LYS A 156 -20.00 -12.92 13.60
C LYS A 156 -18.55 -12.46 13.82
N LEU A 157 -17.59 -13.38 13.91
CA LEU A 157 -16.19 -13.02 14.06
C LEU A 157 -15.70 -12.17 12.87
N GLN A 158 -16.01 -12.59 11.64
CA GLN A 158 -15.67 -11.84 10.44
C GLN A 158 -16.39 -10.49 10.38
N LEU A 159 -17.68 -10.45 10.73
CA LEU A 159 -18.45 -9.22 10.78
C LEU A 159 -17.81 -8.17 11.68
N PHE A 160 -17.55 -8.51 12.95
CA PHE A 160 -16.96 -7.57 13.91
C PHE A 160 -15.53 -7.19 13.53
N THR A 161 -14.76 -8.13 12.97
CA THR A 161 -13.41 -7.83 12.45
C THR A 161 -13.45 -6.79 11.33
N PHE A 162 -14.36 -6.92 10.36
CA PHE A 162 -14.45 -5.96 9.25
C PHE A 162 -15.13 -4.65 9.64
N ARG A 163 -16.06 -4.65 10.61
CA ARG A 163 -16.55 -3.42 11.25
C ARG A 163 -15.40 -2.65 11.88
N ALA A 164 -14.61 -3.33 12.72
CA ALA A 164 -13.45 -2.74 13.37
C ALA A 164 -12.45 -2.15 12.36
N ARG A 165 -12.02 -2.94 11.38
CA ARG A 165 -11.08 -2.48 10.34
C ARG A 165 -11.63 -1.33 9.51
N THR A 166 -12.93 -1.33 9.20
CA THR A 166 -13.55 -0.22 8.46
C THR A 166 -13.57 1.05 9.31
N SER A 167 -13.95 0.95 10.59
CA SER A 167 -13.89 2.06 11.55
C SER A 167 -12.48 2.60 11.73
N SER A 168 -11.47 1.72 11.83
CA SER A 168 -10.04 2.08 11.86
C SER A 168 -9.65 2.93 10.65
N LYS A 169 -10.00 2.49 9.43
CA LYS A 169 -9.68 3.22 8.18
C LYS A 169 -10.37 4.58 8.08
N LEU A 170 -11.51 4.76 8.75
CA LEU A 170 -12.22 6.04 8.85
C LEU A 170 -11.73 6.93 10.00
N GLY A 171 -10.80 6.45 10.83
CA GLY A 171 -10.29 7.16 12.01
C GLY A 171 -11.18 7.04 13.25
N TYR A 172 -12.24 6.24 13.23
CA TYR A 172 -13.12 5.98 14.37
C TYR A 172 -12.49 4.94 15.33
N ARG A 173 -11.39 5.33 15.98
CA ARG A 173 -10.55 4.41 16.76
C ARG A 173 -11.24 3.76 17.94
N ASP A 174 -12.04 4.51 18.71
CA ASP A 174 -12.73 3.95 19.88
C ASP A 174 -13.77 2.90 19.49
N GLN A 175 -14.51 3.14 18.39
CA GLN A 175 -15.42 2.15 17.82
C GLN A 175 -14.67 0.94 17.27
N SER A 176 -13.55 1.17 16.59
CA SER A 176 -12.68 0.10 16.09
C SER A 176 -12.24 -0.84 17.21
N ILE A 177 -11.72 -0.29 18.31
CA ILE A 177 -11.29 -1.05 19.48
C ILE A 177 -12.45 -1.85 20.09
N GLN A 178 -13.65 -1.25 20.18
CA GLN A 178 -14.82 -1.93 20.72
C GLN A 178 -15.23 -3.14 19.86
N PHE A 179 -15.30 -2.96 18.54
CA PHE A 179 -15.60 -4.07 17.63
C PHE A 179 -14.53 -5.16 17.65
N PHE A 180 -13.24 -4.82 17.78
CA PHE A 180 -12.19 -5.83 17.96
C PHE A 180 -12.32 -6.61 19.27
N LYS A 181 -12.74 -5.96 20.37
CA LYS A 181 -13.02 -6.66 21.63
C LYS A 181 -14.16 -7.65 21.49
N GLU A 182 -15.24 -7.27 20.82
CA GLU A 182 -16.38 -8.16 20.53
C GLU A 182 -15.95 -9.35 19.66
N ALA A 183 -15.10 -9.11 18.64
CA ALA A 183 -14.49 -10.17 17.84
C ALA A 183 -13.65 -11.14 18.71
N ILE A 184 -12.87 -10.63 19.68
CA ILE A 184 -12.08 -11.46 20.60
C ILE A 184 -12.98 -12.30 21.50
N GLU A 185 -14.07 -11.74 22.03
CA GLU A 185 -15.02 -12.50 22.86
C GLU A 185 -15.66 -13.65 22.10
N ILE A 186 -16.01 -13.44 20.82
CA ILE A 186 -16.52 -14.50 19.94
C ILE A 186 -15.45 -15.58 19.74
N CYS A 187 -14.22 -15.16 19.41
CA CYS A 187 -13.10 -16.06 19.22
C CYS A 187 -12.78 -16.90 20.48
N GLN A 188 -12.99 -16.36 21.68
CA GLN A 188 -12.80 -17.08 22.95
C GLN A 188 -13.89 -18.13 23.24
N LYS A 189 -15.12 -17.90 22.76
CA LYS A 189 -16.26 -18.81 22.97
C LYS A 189 -16.25 -20.00 22.00
N GLU A 190 -15.61 -19.85 20.84
CA GLU A 190 -15.48 -20.92 19.85
C GLU A 190 -14.40 -21.94 20.27
N GLN A 191 -14.80 -23.17 20.62
CA GLN A 191 -13.92 -24.25 21.13
C GLN A 191 -12.91 -24.84 20.11
N ASN A 192 -12.67 -24.17 18.97
CA ASN A 192 -11.83 -24.71 17.90
C ASN A 192 -10.35 -24.30 18.09
N GLY A 193 -9.44 -25.28 17.92
CA GLY A 193 -7.99 -25.15 18.17
C GLY A 193 -7.24 -24.16 17.26
N ILE A 194 -5.90 -24.17 17.39
CA ILE A 194 -4.80 -23.49 16.63
C ILE A 194 -5.18 -22.32 15.69
N GLN A 195 -6.09 -22.51 14.72
CA GLN A 195 -6.56 -21.47 13.81
C GLN A 195 -7.24 -20.28 14.53
N ASN A 196 -7.91 -20.52 15.66
CA ASN A 196 -8.48 -19.45 16.50
C ASN A 196 -7.40 -18.66 17.25
N GLU A 197 -6.30 -19.29 17.65
CA GLU A 197 -5.21 -18.61 18.36
C GLU A 197 -4.51 -17.59 17.44
N GLY A 198 -4.22 -17.95 16.19
CA GLY A 198 -3.62 -17.02 15.22
C GLY A 198 -4.50 -15.80 14.93
N GLN A 199 -5.81 -16.00 14.77
CA GLN A 199 -6.77 -14.90 14.58
C GLN A 199 -6.88 -14.02 15.83
N LYS A 200 -6.90 -14.63 17.02
CA LYS A 200 -6.90 -13.91 18.30
C LYS A 200 -5.65 -13.04 18.47
N ALA A 201 -4.46 -13.57 18.12
CA ALA A 201 -3.22 -12.80 18.15
C ALA A 201 -3.28 -11.59 17.20
N GLN A 202 -3.85 -11.79 16.01
CA GLN A 202 -4.05 -10.70 15.06
C GLN A 202 -5.00 -9.63 15.61
N LEU A 203 -6.11 -9.99 16.24
CA LEU A 203 -7.03 -9.05 16.87
C LEU A 203 -6.36 -8.28 18.03
N TYR A 204 -5.58 -8.96 18.87
CA TYR A 204 -4.81 -8.30 19.93
C TYR A 204 -3.82 -7.28 19.35
N ASN A 205 -3.10 -7.64 18.29
CA ASN A 205 -2.19 -6.71 17.62
C ASN A 205 -2.92 -5.52 17.00
N GLU A 206 -4.07 -5.74 16.36
CA GLU A 206 -4.88 -4.67 15.78
C GLU A 206 -5.37 -3.69 16.86
N ILE A 207 -5.82 -4.17 18.02
CA ILE A 207 -6.14 -3.28 19.17
C ILE A 207 -4.90 -2.52 19.65
N GLY A 208 -3.76 -3.21 19.80
CA GLY A 208 -2.50 -2.59 20.22
C GLY A 208 -2.10 -1.43 19.29
N LEU A 209 -2.26 -1.63 17.98
CA LEU A 209 -2.01 -0.61 16.95
C LEU A 209 -3.00 0.56 17.03
N GLU A 210 -4.29 0.31 17.20
CA GLU A 210 -5.28 1.38 17.35
C GLU A 210 -4.98 2.28 18.54
N LEU A 211 -4.63 1.68 19.69
CA LEU A 211 -4.22 2.41 20.89
C LEU A 211 -2.93 3.21 20.64
N TYR A 212 -1.94 2.59 19.99
CA TYR A 212 -0.67 3.25 19.66
C TYR A 212 -0.89 4.47 18.75
N TYR A 213 -1.68 4.32 17.67
CA TYR A 213 -1.95 5.41 16.74
C TYR A 213 -2.83 6.50 17.33
N LYS A 214 -3.76 6.16 18.24
CA LYS A 214 -4.53 7.15 18.99
C LYS A 214 -3.60 8.12 19.73
N ILE A 215 -2.60 7.60 20.42
CA ILE A 215 -1.63 8.41 21.17
C ILE A 215 -0.76 9.24 20.22
N LEU A 216 -0.32 8.66 19.10
CA LEU A 216 0.48 9.40 18.10
C LEU A 216 -0.29 10.58 17.50
N ASP A 217 -1.59 10.42 17.25
CA ASP A 217 -2.42 11.50 16.73
C ASP A 217 -2.68 12.58 17.78
N GLU A 218 -2.86 12.19 19.05
CA GLU A 218 -2.93 13.13 20.18
C GLU A 218 -1.63 13.95 20.27
N ILE A 219 -0.46 13.30 20.26
CA ILE A 219 0.86 13.96 20.29
C ILE A 219 1.02 14.96 19.12
N LYS A 220 0.58 14.60 17.91
CA LYS A 220 0.63 15.48 16.74
C LYS A 220 -0.27 16.70 16.90
N ALA A 221 -1.48 16.53 17.44
CA ALA A 221 -2.46 17.60 17.59
C ALA A 221 -2.05 18.62 18.67
N SER A 222 -1.44 18.16 19.75
CA SER A 222 -1.07 18.98 20.91
C SER A 222 0.34 19.59 20.85
N GLY A 223 1.19 19.14 19.92
CA GLY A 223 2.60 19.50 19.85
C GLY A 223 3.46 18.85 20.94
N LEU A 224 4.80 19.06 20.85
CA LEU A 224 5.81 18.48 21.76
C LEU A 224 5.62 18.82 23.25
N SER A 225 4.81 19.85 23.58
CA SER A 225 4.48 20.21 24.97
C SER A 225 3.67 19.13 25.70
N TYR A 226 2.97 18.26 24.97
CA TYR A 226 2.12 17.19 25.50
C TYR A 226 2.90 15.97 26.02
N LEU A 227 4.16 15.82 25.62
CA LEU A 227 5.05 14.77 26.17
C LEU A 227 5.49 15.06 27.62
N ASN A 228 5.17 16.24 28.16
CA ASN A 228 5.48 16.60 29.54
C ASN A 228 4.32 16.28 30.51
N ASP A 229 3.09 16.08 30.03
CA ASP A 229 1.96 15.62 30.85
C ASP A 229 1.90 14.07 30.83
N LEU A 230 2.54 13.49 31.85
CA LEU A 230 3.04 12.11 31.87
C LEU A 230 2.04 11.02 32.30
N ASN A 231 0.88 11.34 32.88
CA ASN A 231 0.06 10.32 33.56
C ASN A 231 -0.97 9.62 32.66
N GLN A 232 -1.73 10.33 31.83
CA GLN A 232 -2.75 9.71 30.98
C GLN A 232 -2.13 8.96 29.78
N ASN A 233 -1.06 9.50 29.20
CA ASN A 233 -0.31 8.88 28.10
C ASN A 233 0.39 7.58 28.53
N SER A 234 0.91 7.53 29.76
CA SER A 234 1.52 6.32 30.33
C SER A 234 0.52 5.16 30.42
N GLN A 235 -0.75 5.45 30.75
CA GLN A 235 -1.79 4.42 30.86
C GLN A 235 -2.19 3.87 29.49
N ALA A 236 -2.37 4.71 28.47
CA ALA A 236 -2.72 4.28 27.11
C ALA A 236 -1.58 3.48 26.46
N PHE A 237 -0.32 3.92 26.61
CA PHE A 237 0.85 3.15 26.16
C PHE A 237 0.97 1.81 26.90
N SER A 238 0.70 1.77 28.21
CA SER A 238 0.70 0.53 28.98
C SER A 238 -0.35 -0.46 28.46
N LEU A 239 -1.55 0.01 28.13
CA LEU A 239 -2.60 -0.83 27.57
C LEU A 239 -2.22 -1.34 26.16
N SER A 240 -1.64 -0.49 25.31
CA SER A 240 -1.13 -0.89 23.99
C SER A 240 -0.07 -1.99 24.11
N ILE A 241 0.88 -1.83 25.03
CA ILE A 241 1.91 -2.85 25.33
C ILE A 241 1.26 -4.16 25.81
N GLU A 242 0.26 -4.11 26.69
CA GLU A 242 -0.43 -5.30 27.19
C GLU A 242 -1.06 -6.12 26.04
N TYR A 243 -1.74 -5.45 25.10
CA TYR A 243 -2.31 -6.10 23.92
C TYR A 243 -1.23 -6.67 23.00
N PHE A 244 -0.14 -5.95 22.79
CA PHE A 244 0.99 -6.46 22.00
C PHE A 244 1.66 -7.67 22.65
N GLN A 245 1.80 -7.70 23.98
CA GLN A 245 2.35 -8.85 24.70
C GLN A 245 1.46 -10.09 24.55
N LYS A 246 0.13 -9.94 24.63
CA LYS A 246 -0.82 -11.03 24.36
C LYS A 246 -0.70 -11.56 22.92
N ALA A 247 -0.44 -10.69 21.95
CA ALA A 247 -0.23 -11.11 20.55
C ALA A 247 1.10 -11.86 20.38
N ILE A 248 2.17 -11.33 20.97
CA ILE A 248 3.52 -11.89 20.92
C ILE A 248 3.59 -13.29 21.51
N GLU A 249 2.99 -13.52 22.68
CA GLU A 249 2.96 -14.84 23.33
C GLU A 249 2.40 -15.91 22.39
N ILE A 250 1.33 -15.57 21.66
CA ILE A 250 0.71 -16.48 20.71
C ILE A 250 1.59 -16.64 19.46
N TRP A 251 2.12 -15.55 18.88
CA TRP A 251 2.98 -15.67 17.70
C TRP A 251 4.25 -16.45 17.95
N GLU A 252 4.85 -16.30 19.13
CA GLU A 252 6.01 -17.09 19.53
C GLU A 252 5.66 -18.59 19.59
N LYS A 253 4.54 -18.94 20.22
CA LYS A 253 4.03 -20.32 20.28
C LYS A 253 3.81 -20.94 18.90
N HIS A 254 3.38 -20.14 17.91
CA HIS A 254 3.08 -20.60 16.55
C HIS A 254 4.21 -20.37 15.54
N GLY A 255 5.39 -19.89 15.96
CA GLY A 255 6.52 -19.65 15.06
C GLY A 255 6.29 -18.50 14.05
N GLU A 256 5.39 -17.57 14.35
CA GLU A 256 5.07 -16.39 13.53
C GLU A 256 6.11 -15.27 13.73
N THR A 257 7.38 -15.59 13.49
CA THR A 257 8.54 -14.79 13.92
C THR A 257 8.60 -13.39 13.29
N LYS A 258 8.12 -13.22 12.04
CA LYS A 258 8.06 -11.88 11.40
C LYS A 258 7.08 -10.94 12.12
N LYS A 259 5.91 -11.45 12.52
CA LYS A 259 4.90 -10.68 13.27
C LYS A 259 5.43 -10.34 14.67
N PHE A 260 6.04 -11.32 15.33
CA PHE A 260 6.75 -11.14 16.60
C PHE A 260 7.77 -9.99 16.54
N ILE A 261 8.70 -10.01 15.58
CA ILE A 261 9.76 -9.00 15.44
C ILE A 261 9.15 -7.61 15.25
N THR A 262 8.16 -7.50 14.36
CA THR A 262 7.51 -6.21 14.05
C THR A 262 6.83 -5.62 15.29
N THR A 263 6.16 -6.44 16.08
CA THR A 263 5.46 -5.95 17.28
C THR A 263 6.41 -5.65 18.43
N ILE A 264 7.50 -6.42 18.60
CA ILE A 264 8.57 -6.09 19.56
C ILE A 264 9.22 -4.73 19.22
N GLN A 265 9.44 -4.42 17.93
CA GLN A 265 9.92 -3.10 17.52
C GLN A 265 8.93 -1.99 17.90
N ILE A 266 7.62 -2.21 17.78
CA ILE A 266 6.61 -1.22 18.18
C ILE A 266 6.64 -1.01 19.69
N ILE A 267 6.78 -2.08 20.50
CA ILE A 267 6.96 -1.93 21.95
C ILE A 267 8.22 -1.14 22.27
N GLY A 268 9.34 -1.40 21.58
CA GLY A 268 10.57 -0.61 21.73
C GLY A 268 10.36 0.87 21.38
N ASN A 269 9.63 1.18 20.30
CA ASN A 269 9.25 2.55 19.95
C ASN A 269 8.42 3.21 21.06
N ILE A 270 7.44 2.50 21.62
CA ILE A 270 6.62 2.99 22.75
C ILE A 270 7.52 3.36 23.94
N TYR A 271 8.47 2.49 24.32
CA TYR A 271 9.41 2.83 25.40
C TYR A 271 10.29 4.02 25.08
N GLY A 272 10.62 4.25 23.80
CA GLY A 272 11.27 5.48 23.35
C GLY A 272 10.42 6.73 23.58
N TYR A 273 9.13 6.70 23.26
CA TYR A 273 8.19 7.79 23.55
C TYR A 273 8.04 8.04 25.06
N LEU A 274 8.04 6.97 25.86
CA LEU A 274 8.06 7.03 27.33
C LEU A 274 9.42 7.47 27.91
N LYS A 275 10.41 7.80 27.07
CA LYS A 275 11.78 8.15 27.45
C LYS A 275 12.50 7.07 28.28
N ASN A 276 12.00 5.82 28.25
CA ASN A 276 12.62 4.67 28.89
C ASN A 276 13.61 4.00 27.92
N LEU A 277 14.76 4.63 27.75
CA LEU A 277 15.78 4.19 26.79
C LEU A 277 16.33 2.79 27.10
N LYS A 278 16.41 2.41 28.39
CA LYS A 278 16.87 1.09 28.80
C LYS A 278 15.96 -0.01 28.23
N LYS A 279 14.65 0.11 28.44
CA LYS A 279 13.68 -0.85 27.88
C LYS A 279 13.62 -0.77 26.36
N GLN A 280 13.71 0.42 25.77
CA GLN A 280 13.74 0.55 24.31
C GLN A 280 14.90 -0.27 23.70
N ILE A 281 16.12 -0.16 24.25
CA ILE A 281 17.29 -0.92 23.81
C ILE A 281 17.09 -2.42 24.03
N GLU A 282 16.53 -2.82 25.17
CA GLU A 282 16.22 -4.22 25.48
C GLU A 282 15.31 -4.87 24.43
N TYR A 283 14.15 -4.28 24.15
CA TYR A 283 13.21 -4.80 23.14
C TYR A 283 13.83 -4.80 21.73
N TYR A 284 14.62 -3.79 21.40
CA TYR A 284 15.33 -3.74 20.13
C TYR A 284 16.40 -4.82 19.98
N ASN A 285 17.13 -5.15 21.05
CA ASN A 285 18.07 -6.27 21.05
C ASN A 285 17.34 -7.62 20.87
N ILE A 286 16.18 -7.80 21.51
CA ILE A 286 15.34 -9.00 21.32
C ILE A 286 14.93 -9.14 19.84
N ALA A 287 14.43 -8.05 19.24
CA ALA A 287 14.07 -8.05 17.82
C ALA A 287 15.28 -8.32 16.91
N LEU A 288 16.43 -7.73 17.22
CA LEU A 288 17.66 -7.88 16.45
C LEU A 288 18.14 -9.34 16.47
N GLN A 289 18.20 -9.95 17.65
CA GLN A 289 18.58 -11.34 17.83
C GLN A 289 17.61 -12.27 17.07
N LYS A 290 16.30 -12.05 17.20
CA LYS A 290 15.31 -12.87 16.48
C LYS A 290 15.40 -12.72 14.98
N SER A 291 15.68 -11.52 14.45
CA SER A 291 15.88 -11.32 13.01
C SER A 291 17.15 -12.01 12.48
N GLU A 292 18.18 -12.13 13.31
CA GLU A 292 19.41 -12.88 13.02
C GLU A 292 19.13 -14.39 12.96
N GLU A 293 18.41 -14.94 13.94
CA GLU A 293 18.08 -16.38 14.02
C GLU A 293 17.32 -16.90 12.78
N ILE A 294 16.51 -16.07 12.15
CA ILE A 294 15.70 -16.44 10.97
C ILE A 294 16.23 -15.90 9.64
N ASN A 295 17.42 -15.28 9.62
CA ASN A 295 18.03 -14.70 8.43
C ASN A 295 17.18 -13.62 7.73
N GLU A 296 16.35 -12.87 8.47
CA GLU A 296 15.58 -11.73 7.93
C GLU A 296 16.45 -10.47 7.95
N PHE A 297 17.48 -10.42 7.09
CA PHE A 297 18.51 -9.39 7.13
C PHE A 297 18.02 -7.97 6.82
N GLU A 298 16.94 -7.81 6.04
CA GLU A 298 16.32 -6.49 5.83
C GLU A 298 15.84 -5.89 7.16
N GLN A 299 15.14 -6.70 7.97
CA GLN A 299 14.67 -6.28 9.29
C GLN A 299 15.85 -6.11 10.26
N TYR A 300 16.85 -6.99 10.21
CA TYR A 300 18.07 -6.88 11.01
C TYR A 300 18.77 -5.54 10.80
N ILE A 301 18.95 -5.10 9.54
CA ILE A 301 19.56 -3.82 9.19
C ILE A 301 18.72 -2.65 9.73
N LYS A 302 17.40 -2.70 9.53
CA LYS A 302 16.48 -1.64 9.97
C LYS A 302 16.49 -1.47 11.50
N ILE A 303 16.50 -2.59 12.23
CA ILE A 303 16.62 -2.59 13.70
C ILE A 303 17.99 -2.03 14.10
N SER A 304 19.07 -2.51 13.48
CA SER A 304 20.44 -2.06 13.76
C SER A 304 20.60 -0.55 13.61
N ARG A 305 20.11 0.05 12.52
CA ARG A 305 20.10 1.51 12.31
C ARG A 305 19.42 2.25 13.46
N ASN A 306 18.30 1.72 13.95
CA ASN A 306 17.57 2.32 15.06
C ASN A 306 18.35 2.25 16.38
N LEU A 307 18.95 1.09 16.73
CA LEU A 307 19.80 1.00 17.93
C LEU A 307 21.03 1.91 17.81
N ILE A 308 21.71 1.92 16.67
CA ILE A 308 22.88 2.76 16.40
C ILE A 308 22.55 4.24 16.63
N ARG A 309 21.38 4.70 16.14
CA ARG A 309 20.90 6.06 16.37
C ARG A 309 20.68 6.34 17.86
N ILE A 310 20.06 5.42 18.59
CA ILE A 310 19.82 5.56 20.04
C ILE A 310 21.14 5.62 20.82
N LEU A 311 22.05 4.68 20.58
CA LEU A 311 23.35 4.61 21.25
C LEU A 311 24.24 5.81 20.94
N THR A 312 24.18 6.32 19.68
CA THR A 312 24.83 7.58 19.30
C THR A 312 24.33 8.74 20.15
N ASN A 313 23.00 8.87 20.30
CA ASN A 313 22.40 9.96 21.07
C ASN A 313 22.74 9.87 22.57
N LEU A 314 22.89 8.65 23.09
CA LEU A 314 23.35 8.39 24.46
C LEU A 314 24.85 8.64 24.67
N LYS A 315 25.62 8.86 23.59
CA LYS A 315 27.10 8.93 23.63
C LYS A 315 27.73 7.69 24.27
N ASN A 316 27.09 6.53 24.16
CA ASN A 316 27.61 5.26 24.67
C ASN A 316 28.52 4.61 23.62
N SER A 317 29.74 5.14 23.49
CA SER A 317 30.67 4.75 22.42
C SER A 317 31.08 3.27 22.46
N ASN A 318 31.19 2.68 23.65
CA ASN A 318 31.65 1.29 23.81
C ASN A 318 30.60 0.27 23.33
N GLU A 319 29.34 0.44 23.74
CA GLU A 319 28.24 -0.40 23.25
C GLU A 319 27.99 -0.18 21.75
N LEU A 320 28.11 1.07 21.28
CA LEU A 320 27.96 1.39 19.87
C LEU A 320 29.01 0.69 18.99
N ILE A 321 30.28 0.72 19.41
CA ILE A 321 31.37 0.01 18.71
C ILE A 321 31.08 -1.49 18.68
N SER A 322 30.73 -2.08 19.82
CA SER A 322 30.45 -3.52 19.92
C SER A 322 29.27 -3.94 19.02
N LEU A 323 28.20 -3.13 18.99
CA LEU A 323 27.05 -3.37 18.12
C LEU A 323 27.44 -3.28 16.64
N LEU A 324 28.15 -2.22 16.24
CA LEU A 324 28.57 -2.03 14.84
C LEU A 324 29.46 -3.16 14.35
N GLN A 325 30.45 -3.57 15.14
CA GLN A 325 31.32 -4.71 14.81
C GLN A 325 30.53 -6.01 14.65
N ARG A 326 29.58 -6.29 15.56
CA ARG A 326 28.73 -7.48 15.47
C ARG A 326 27.87 -7.45 14.21
N VAL A 327 27.18 -6.34 13.94
CA VAL A 327 26.30 -6.17 12.78
C VAL A 327 27.08 -6.34 11.48
N ILE A 328 28.25 -5.70 11.35
CA ILE A 328 29.12 -5.83 10.17
C ILE A 328 29.56 -7.29 9.99
N SER A 329 30.01 -7.95 11.06
CA SER A 329 30.44 -9.35 11.03
C SER A 329 29.32 -10.28 10.53
N VAL A 330 28.11 -10.15 11.08
CA VAL A 330 26.94 -10.94 10.68
C VAL A 330 26.60 -10.72 9.21
N LEU A 331 26.55 -9.47 8.75
CA LEU A 331 26.20 -9.15 7.37
C LEU A 331 27.23 -9.68 6.37
N ASN A 332 28.53 -9.59 6.71
CA ASN A 332 29.62 -10.11 5.87
C ASN A 332 29.61 -11.64 5.80
N GLN A 333 29.42 -12.34 6.93
CA GLN A 333 29.41 -13.81 6.97
C GLN A 333 28.24 -14.42 6.18
N ASN A 334 27.11 -13.71 6.12
CA ASN A 334 25.90 -14.17 5.45
C ASN A 334 25.74 -13.65 4.01
N GLY A 335 26.75 -12.95 3.46
CA GLY A 335 26.75 -12.50 2.07
C GLY A 335 25.59 -11.57 1.71
N VAL A 336 25.20 -10.69 2.63
CA VAL A 336 24.04 -9.80 2.44
C VAL A 336 24.32 -8.79 1.32
N SER A 337 23.39 -8.68 0.36
CA SER A 337 23.55 -7.84 -0.84
C SER A 337 23.50 -6.33 -0.59
N ASP A 338 23.02 -5.88 0.58
CA ASP A 338 22.97 -4.46 0.95
C ASP A 338 24.35 -3.95 1.40
N ILE A 339 25.27 -3.86 0.44
CA ILE A 339 26.62 -3.34 0.64
C ILE A 339 26.63 -1.87 1.07
N ILE A 340 25.56 -1.12 0.78
CA ILE A 340 25.43 0.28 1.16
C ILE A 340 25.23 0.39 2.68
N ALA A 341 24.37 -0.45 3.26
CA ALA A 341 24.20 -0.52 4.71
C ALA A 341 25.52 -0.93 5.41
N ILE A 342 26.26 -1.88 4.85
CA ILE A 342 27.56 -2.30 5.40
C ILE A 342 28.54 -1.12 5.43
N ALA A 343 28.67 -0.39 4.32
CA ALA A 343 29.52 0.81 4.24
C ALA A 343 29.06 1.92 5.19
N GLU A 344 27.75 2.13 5.34
CA GLU A 344 27.17 3.07 6.31
C GLU A 344 27.60 2.71 7.75
N PHE A 345 27.58 1.42 8.11
CA PHE A 345 28.02 0.96 9.42
C PHE A 345 29.53 1.13 9.63
N HIS A 346 30.36 0.85 8.63
CA HIS A 346 31.80 1.15 8.68
C HIS A 346 32.07 2.64 8.87
N LEU A 347 31.40 3.52 8.10
CA LEU A 347 31.50 4.97 8.25
C LEU A 347 31.10 5.41 9.67
N LYS A 348 30.04 4.82 10.23
CA LYS A 348 29.60 5.14 11.59
C LYS A 348 30.57 4.64 12.66
N LEU A 349 31.18 3.47 12.45
CA LEU A 349 32.20 2.92 13.33
C LEU A 349 33.45 3.80 13.33
N GLY A 350 33.93 4.19 12.15
CA GLY A 350 35.06 5.12 12.00
C GLY A 350 34.81 6.46 12.70
N LYS A 351 33.61 7.05 12.56
CA LYS A 351 33.23 8.29 13.26
C LYS A 351 33.29 8.13 14.79
N THR A 352 32.80 7.00 15.29
CA THR A 352 32.82 6.69 16.74
C THR A 352 34.25 6.52 17.25
N LEU A 353 35.10 5.77 16.53
CA LEU A 353 36.51 5.57 16.87
C LEU A 353 37.31 6.86 16.83
N LEU A 354 37.06 7.73 15.85
CA LEU A 354 37.70 9.04 15.74
C LEU A 354 37.39 9.92 16.96
N SER A 355 36.14 9.90 17.43
CA SER A 355 35.75 10.63 18.65
C SER A 355 36.47 10.12 19.92
N LEU A 356 36.95 8.87 19.91
CA LEU A 356 37.76 8.27 20.97
C LEU A 356 39.27 8.44 20.72
N LYS A 357 39.65 9.25 19.73
CA LYS A 357 41.05 9.48 19.30
C LYS A 357 41.78 8.21 18.81
N GLN A 358 41.04 7.17 18.41
CA GLN A 358 41.62 5.98 17.78
C GLN A 358 41.79 6.20 16.28
N ILE A 359 42.70 7.09 15.90
CA ILE A 359 42.83 7.62 14.53
C ILE A 359 43.09 6.51 13.51
N ASN A 360 44.05 5.61 13.77
CA ASN A 360 44.40 4.54 12.83
C ASN A 360 43.24 3.58 12.59
N ASN A 361 42.50 3.21 13.64
CA ASN A 361 41.32 2.35 13.51
C ASN A 361 40.21 3.08 12.76
N ALA A 362 39.97 4.36 13.06
CA ALA A 362 38.98 5.15 12.35
C ALA A 362 39.28 5.26 10.84
N LEU A 363 40.55 5.47 10.50
CA LEU A 363 41.03 5.56 9.13
C LEU A 363 40.83 4.23 8.38
N TYR A 364 41.13 3.10 9.02
CA TYR A 364 40.86 1.77 8.46
C TYR A 364 39.37 1.58 8.11
N GLU A 365 38.47 1.95 9.01
CA GLU A 365 37.03 1.87 8.81
C GLU A 365 36.54 2.80 7.68
N PHE A 366 37.07 4.03 7.62
CA PHE A 366 36.74 4.97 6.54
C PHE A 366 37.22 4.48 5.18
N ILE A 367 38.44 3.95 5.08
CA ILE A 367 38.95 3.39 3.83
C ILE A 367 38.10 2.17 3.40
N THR A 368 37.67 1.34 4.34
CA THR A 368 36.79 0.20 4.05
C THR A 368 35.44 0.66 3.51
N ALA A 369 34.82 1.67 4.13
CA ALA A 369 33.58 2.27 3.62
C ALA A 369 33.78 2.91 2.24
N LEU A 370 34.87 3.66 2.05
CA LEU A 370 35.23 4.31 0.79
C LEU A 370 35.33 3.31 -0.36
N ASN A 371 36.07 2.21 -0.16
CA ASN A 371 36.25 1.16 -1.17
C ASN A 371 34.92 0.54 -1.62
N ILE A 372 33.91 0.49 -0.75
CA ILE A 372 32.57 0.03 -1.11
C ILE A 372 31.85 1.12 -1.91
N TYR A 373 31.89 2.37 -1.44
CA TYR A 373 31.26 3.50 -2.13
C TYR A 373 31.86 3.79 -3.52
N GLU A 374 33.15 3.55 -3.73
CA GLU A 374 33.82 3.67 -5.03
C GLU A 374 33.30 2.68 -6.07
N ARG A 375 32.83 1.50 -5.64
CA ARG A 375 32.24 0.47 -6.52
C ARG A 375 30.82 0.82 -6.95
N LEU A 376 30.21 1.85 -6.34
CA LEU A 376 28.88 2.29 -6.72
C LEU A 376 28.95 3.05 -8.05
N LYS A 377 28.03 2.70 -8.96
CA LYS A 377 27.87 3.42 -10.23
C LYS A 377 27.58 4.91 -10.00
N ASN A 378 26.78 5.20 -8.98
CA ASN A 378 26.35 6.56 -8.65
C ASN A 378 26.96 7.03 -7.32
N PRO A 379 27.52 8.25 -7.29
CA PRO A 379 28.05 8.82 -6.08
C PRO A 379 26.90 9.17 -5.11
N ILE A 380 27.10 8.86 -3.83
CA ILE A 380 26.16 9.17 -2.74
C ILE A 380 26.81 10.08 -1.70
N SER A 381 26.01 10.81 -0.94
CA SER A 381 26.50 11.86 -0.03
C SER A 381 27.51 11.34 1.01
N GLU A 382 27.37 10.07 1.38
CA GLU A 382 28.20 9.34 2.31
C GLU A 382 29.60 9.08 1.74
N HIS A 383 29.73 8.90 0.43
CA HIS A 383 31.02 8.81 -0.26
C HIS A 383 31.81 10.11 -0.07
N LYS A 384 31.19 11.25 -0.39
CA LYS A 384 31.79 12.58 -0.19
C LYS A 384 32.15 12.83 1.26
N THR A 385 31.25 12.47 2.18
CA THR A 385 31.48 12.60 3.62
C THR A 385 32.69 11.78 4.07
N THR A 386 32.83 10.56 3.55
CA THR A 386 33.95 9.66 3.90
C THR A 386 35.29 10.23 3.43
N LEU A 387 35.37 10.71 2.19
CA LEU A 387 36.58 11.37 1.67
C LEU A 387 36.96 12.60 2.51
N ASN A 388 36.00 13.46 2.85
CA ASN A 388 36.26 14.63 3.68
C ASN A 388 36.86 14.28 5.06
N LEU A 389 36.37 13.19 5.69
CA LEU A 389 36.90 12.74 6.98
C LEU A 389 38.33 12.19 6.85
N ILE A 390 38.63 11.45 5.78
CA ILE A 390 39.97 10.95 5.50
C ILE A 390 40.94 12.11 5.24
N ILE A 391 40.53 13.09 4.43
CA ILE A 391 41.29 14.32 4.13
C ILE A 391 41.57 15.10 5.41
N GLN A 392 40.58 15.23 6.30
CA GLN A 392 40.78 15.91 7.58
C GLN A 392 41.86 15.23 8.41
N ILE A 393 41.82 13.90 8.52
CA ILE A 393 42.84 13.13 9.28
C ILE A 393 44.24 13.36 8.70
N TYR A 394 44.41 13.24 7.38
CA TYR A 394 45.73 13.41 6.75
C TYR A 394 46.24 14.85 6.77
N ARG A 395 45.32 15.83 6.78
CA ARG A 395 45.68 17.24 6.99
C ARG A 395 46.22 17.47 8.40
N GLU A 396 45.60 16.86 9.41
CA GLU A 396 46.05 16.95 10.81
C GLU A 396 47.35 16.16 11.05
N SER A 397 47.62 15.11 10.28
CA SER A 397 48.86 14.32 10.37
C SER A 397 50.00 14.84 9.49
N GLU A 398 49.80 15.95 8.77
CA GLU A 398 50.77 16.55 7.85
C GLU A 398 51.29 15.60 6.73
N ASP A 399 50.50 14.59 6.35
CA ASP A 399 50.85 13.67 5.26
C ASP A 399 50.44 14.28 3.91
N ILE A 400 51.38 15.02 3.31
CA ILE A 400 51.15 15.79 2.07
C ILE A 400 50.78 14.86 0.90
N GLU A 401 51.38 13.67 0.83
CA GLU A 401 51.16 12.73 -0.28
C GLU A 401 49.72 12.18 -0.25
N LYS A 402 49.29 11.66 0.91
CA LYS A 402 47.92 11.16 1.07
C LYS A 402 46.88 12.27 0.98
N LEU A 403 47.18 13.44 1.53
CA LEU A 403 46.30 14.61 1.42
C LEU A 403 46.05 14.98 -0.05
N SER A 404 47.11 15.02 -0.87
CA SER A 404 46.99 15.30 -2.31
C SER A 404 46.14 14.24 -3.01
N TYR A 405 46.43 12.96 -2.74
CA TYR A 405 45.71 11.83 -3.34
C TYR A 405 44.20 11.87 -3.07
N TYR A 406 43.79 11.95 -1.81
CA TYR A 406 42.36 11.94 -1.46
C TYR A 406 41.65 13.24 -1.86
N SER A 407 42.36 14.37 -1.89
CA SER A 407 41.80 15.63 -2.41
C SER A 407 41.51 15.55 -3.91
N GLN A 408 42.39 14.89 -4.68
CA GLN A 408 42.14 14.62 -6.09
C GLN A 408 40.93 13.69 -6.28
N GLN A 409 40.83 12.61 -5.49
CA GLN A 409 39.67 11.72 -5.52
C GLN A 409 38.37 12.48 -5.20
N LEU A 410 38.39 13.39 -4.22
CA LEU A 410 37.25 14.23 -3.89
C LEU A 410 36.89 15.16 -5.05
N SER A 411 37.85 15.78 -5.72
CA SER A 411 37.59 16.62 -6.91
C SER A 411 36.91 15.83 -8.02
N ILE A 412 37.40 14.62 -8.33
CA ILE A 412 36.79 13.73 -9.34
C ILE A 412 35.37 13.32 -8.90
N LEU A 413 35.18 13.02 -7.62
CA LEU A 413 33.87 12.70 -7.08
C LEU A 413 32.93 13.90 -7.17
N GLU A 414 33.41 15.11 -6.90
CA GLU A 414 32.66 16.36 -7.02
C GLU A 414 32.33 16.68 -8.47
N GLU A 415 33.22 16.39 -9.42
CA GLU A 415 32.93 16.44 -10.85
C GLU A 415 31.82 15.45 -11.21
N ARG A 416 31.90 14.19 -10.77
CA ARG A 416 30.83 13.20 -10.97
C ARG A 416 29.51 13.60 -10.30
N PHE A 417 29.60 14.22 -9.11
CA PHE A 417 28.44 14.83 -8.47
C PHE A 417 27.92 15.95 -9.33
N ASN A 418 28.75 16.86 -9.81
CA ASN A 418 28.41 17.99 -10.66
C ASN A 418 28.01 17.58 -12.08
N GLU A 419 28.34 16.39 -12.56
CA GLU A 419 27.76 15.83 -13.79
C GLU A 419 26.35 15.30 -13.51
N ASN A 420 26.13 14.77 -12.29
CA ASN A 420 24.81 14.37 -11.78
C ASN A 420 24.00 15.54 -11.17
N THR A 421 24.63 16.68 -10.88
CA THR A 421 24.08 17.87 -10.19
C THR A 421 24.31 19.15 -10.98
N SER A 422 24.87 19.11 -12.19
CA SER A 422 24.77 20.21 -13.14
C SER A 422 23.30 20.24 -13.54
N PRO A 423 22.53 21.22 -13.05
CA PRO A 423 21.23 21.43 -13.59
C PRO A 423 21.53 22.03 -14.97
N SER A 424 21.26 21.30 -16.05
CA SER A 424 20.61 22.07 -17.09
C SER A 424 19.27 22.50 -16.48
N ASP A 425 19.00 23.79 -16.47
CA ASP A 425 17.65 24.33 -16.22
C ASP A 425 16.65 23.86 -17.30
N ASP A 426 17.14 23.12 -18.29
CA ASP A 426 16.35 22.33 -19.20
C ASP A 426 15.76 21.10 -18.51
N TRP A 427 14.44 21.09 -18.38
CA TRP A 427 13.66 19.97 -17.86
C TRP A 427 13.91 18.66 -18.65
N LEU A 428 14.42 18.76 -19.89
CA LEU A 428 14.80 17.63 -20.74
C LEU A 428 15.90 16.75 -20.14
N VAL A 429 16.72 17.27 -19.23
CA VAL A 429 17.71 16.43 -18.51
C VAL A 429 17.09 15.68 -17.34
N VAL A 430 16.01 16.22 -16.75
CA VAL A 430 15.29 15.58 -15.63
C VAL A 430 14.33 14.51 -16.15
N ILE A 431 13.60 14.80 -17.24
CA ILE A 431 12.59 13.91 -17.83
C ILE A 431 12.93 13.68 -19.30
N LYS A 432 13.21 12.42 -19.64
CA LYS A 432 13.53 11.99 -21.02
C LYS A 432 12.29 11.92 -21.89
N ASP A 433 11.24 11.31 -21.36
CA ASP A 433 9.93 11.19 -22.01
C ASP A 433 8.82 11.47 -21.00
N PHE A 434 7.67 11.96 -21.47
CA PHE A 434 6.46 11.96 -20.65
C PHE A 434 5.19 11.75 -21.45
N TRP A 435 4.14 11.33 -20.73
CA TRP A 435 2.82 11.03 -21.28
C TRP A 435 1.73 11.60 -20.39
N PHE A 436 0.74 12.24 -21.00
CA PHE A 436 -0.55 12.54 -20.39
C PHE A 436 -1.52 11.44 -20.75
N ILE A 437 -2.06 10.76 -19.74
CA ILE A 437 -2.97 9.63 -19.93
C ILE A 437 -4.23 9.84 -19.10
N THR A 438 -5.38 9.48 -19.66
CA THR A 438 -6.63 9.40 -18.89
C THR A 438 -6.60 8.24 -17.91
N GLU A 439 -7.47 8.26 -16.91
CA GLU A 439 -7.67 7.10 -16.02
C GLU A 439 -8.07 5.82 -16.78
N THR A 440 -8.68 5.96 -17.96
CA THR A 440 -9.05 4.84 -18.84
C THR A 440 -7.91 4.34 -19.72
N GLY A 441 -6.73 4.95 -19.67
CA GLY A 441 -5.56 4.51 -20.45
C GLY A 441 -5.47 5.11 -21.85
N ILE A 442 -6.20 6.19 -22.15
CA ILE A 442 -6.07 6.90 -23.43
C ILE A 442 -4.93 7.92 -23.32
N GLU A 443 -3.91 7.77 -24.16
CA GLU A 443 -2.86 8.77 -24.31
C GLU A 443 -3.41 10.03 -24.98
N ILE A 444 -3.34 11.15 -24.28
CA ILE A 444 -3.86 12.46 -24.73
C ILE A 444 -2.76 13.23 -25.46
N PHE A 445 -1.54 13.17 -24.92
CA PHE A 445 -0.35 13.81 -25.45
C PHE A 445 0.88 13.06 -24.94
N SER A 446 1.92 12.98 -25.76
CA SER A 446 3.22 12.46 -25.34
C SER A 446 4.37 13.27 -25.93
N TYR A 447 5.46 13.35 -25.17
CA TYR A 447 6.75 13.82 -25.62
C TYR A 447 7.73 12.66 -25.51
N THR A 448 8.13 12.10 -26.65
CA THR A 448 8.94 10.87 -26.75
C THR A 448 9.98 10.97 -27.87
N PRO A 449 11.04 11.78 -27.70
CA PRO A 449 12.02 12.03 -28.76
C PRO A 449 12.84 10.78 -29.12
N ASP A 450 13.10 9.89 -28.15
CA ASP A 450 14.02 8.76 -28.32
C ASP A 450 13.34 7.39 -28.38
N VAL A 451 12.05 7.30 -28.02
CA VAL A 451 11.36 6.01 -27.84
C VAL A 451 9.96 6.04 -28.45
N HIS A 452 9.75 5.33 -29.56
CA HIS A 452 8.41 5.13 -30.10
C HIS A 452 7.73 3.92 -29.46
N ILE A 453 6.88 4.19 -28.46
CA ILE A 453 6.00 3.19 -27.85
C ILE A 453 4.62 3.30 -28.50
N ASN A 454 3.96 2.16 -28.76
CA ASN A 454 2.58 2.15 -29.20
C ASN A 454 1.67 2.77 -28.12
N PRO A 455 0.96 3.88 -28.40
CA PRO A 455 0.17 4.62 -27.40
C PRO A 455 -0.92 3.78 -26.75
N THR A 456 -1.58 2.90 -27.52
CA THR A 456 -2.65 2.03 -27.01
C THR A 456 -2.11 0.96 -26.08
N LEU A 457 -0.98 0.35 -26.43
CA LEU A 457 -0.31 -0.64 -25.59
C LEU A 457 0.20 0.00 -24.31
N PHE A 458 0.86 1.15 -24.42
CA PHE A 458 1.45 1.84 -23.26
C PHE A 458 0.36 2.37 -22.33
N GLY A 459 -0.62 3.09 -22.87
CA GLY A 459 -1.74 3.62 -22.07
C GLY A 459 -2.55 2.53 -21.40
N GLY A 460 -2.83 1.41 -22.09
CA GLY A 460 -3.49 0.25 -21.51
C GLY A 460 -2.66 -0.46 -20.43
N PHE A 461 -1.34 -0.59 -20.64
CA PHE A 461 -0.45 -1.15 -19.63
C PHE A 461 -0.39 -0.28 -18.38
N ILE A 462 -0.25 1.03 -18.52
CA ILE A 462 -0.17 1.95 -17.39
C ILE A 462 -1.49 2.00 -16.63
N SER A 463 -2.64 2.08 -17.30
CA SER A 463 -3.93 2.10 -16.60
C SER A 463 -4.17 0.81 -15.83
N ALA A 464 -3.79 -0.34 -16.42
CA ALA A 464 -3.80 -1.63 -15.74
C ALA A 464 -2.83 -1.65 -14.54
N LEU A 465 -1.63 -1.08 -14.69
CA LEU A 465 -0.63 -1.02 -13.63
C LEU A 465 -1.06 -0.12 -12.47
N GLN A 466 -1.66 1.02 -12.76
CA GLN A 466 -2.24 1.91 -11.75
C GLN A 466 -3.43 1.24 -11.04
N SER A 467 -4.32 0.60 -11.80
CA SER A 467 -5.43 -0.19 -11.24
C SER A 467 -4.91 -1.30 -10.32
N LEU A 468 -3.87 -2.01 -10.75
CA LEU A 468 -3.22 -3.07 -9.97
C LEU A 468 -2.54 -2.52 -8.71
N SER A 469 -1.86 -1.38 -8.80
CA SER A 469 -1.26 -0.73 -7.64
C SER A 469 -2.31 -0.32 -6.62
N GLU A 470 -3.43 0.25 -7.08
CA GLU A 470 -4.54 0.64 -6.23
C GLU A 470 -5.18 -0.59 -5.56
N GLU A 471 -5.26 -1.71 -6.26
CA GLU A 471 -5.78 -2.98 -5.77
C GLU A 471 -4.86 -3.65 -4.73
N ILE A 472 -3.55 -3.69 -4.98
CA ILE A 472 -2.57 -4.34 -4.09
C ILE A 472 -2.25 -3.47 -2.87
N SER A 473 -1.88 -2.21 -3.10
CA SER A 473 -1.22 -1.39 -2.07
C SER A 473 -2.17 -0.44 -1.38
N GLN A 474 -3.40 -0.35 -1.85
CA GLN A 474 -4.29 0.72 -1.48
C GLN A 474 -3.61 2.10 -1.66
N LYS A 475 -2.89 2.32 -2.76
CA LYS A 475 -2.39 3.64 -3.17
C LYS A 475 -2.23 3.64 -4.70
N ARG A 476 -2.42 4.81 -5.32
CA ARG A 476 -1.91 5.01 -6.67
C ARG A 476 -0.41 4.85 -6.65
N MET A 477 0.12 4.24 -7.69
CA MET A 477 1.55 4.05 -7.83
C MET A 477 2.18 5.43 -8.04
N GLU A 478 3.15 5.79 -7.20
CA GLU A 478 3.90 7.05 -7.34
C GLU A 478 5.06 6.88 -8.33
N SER A 479 5.66 5.69 -8.40
CA SER A 479 6.62 5.33 -9.45
C SER A 479 6.81 3.82 -9.61
N PHE A 480 7.35 3.40 -10.75
CA PHE A 480 7.93 2.06 -10.95
C PHE A 480 9.26 2.15 -11.71
N VAL A 481 10.01 1.05 -11.71
CA VAL A 481 11.33 0.96 -12.31
C VAL A 481 11.37 -0.16 -13.34
N ILE A 482 11.89 0.14 -14.54
CA ILE A 482 12.24 -0.85 -15.56
C ILE A 482 13.70 -0.63 -15.96
N GLY A 483 14.56 -1.61 -15.67
CA GLY A 483 16.00 -1.48 -15.90
C GLY A 483 16.58 -0.33 -15.08
N ASN A 484 17.26 0.62 -15.76
CA ASN A 484 17.81 1.83 -15.14
C ASN A 484 16.90 3.06 -15.27
N GLN A 485 15.63 2.88 -15.63
CA GLN A 485 14.68 3.96 -15.85
C GLN A 485 13.58 3.92 -14.79
N ARG A 486 13.33 5.06 -14.13
CA ARG A 486 12.19 5.28 -13.23
C ARG A 486 11.08 5.99 -13.99
N TYR A 487 9.87 5.47 -13.88
CA TYR A 487 8.64 6.06 -14.38
C TYR A 487 7.90 6.62 -13.18
N SER A 488 7.92 7.94 -12.99
CA SER A 488 7.25 8.63 -11.88
C SER A 488 5.92 9.21 -12.33
N PHE A 489 4.91 9.17 -11.46
CA PHE A 489 3.57 9.68 -11.71
C PHE A 489 3.32 10.98 -10.95
N TYR A 490 2.55 11.87 -11.55
CA TYR A 490 1.95 13.01 -10.87
C TYR A 490 0.49 13.16 -11.26
N PHE A 491 -0.37 13.42 -10.28
CA PHE A 491 -1.81 13.63 -10.45
C PHE A 491 -2.34 14.51 -9.32
N GLU A 492 -3.50 15.13 -9.54
CA GLU A 492 -4.22 15.89 -8.52
C GLU A 492 -5.60 15.26 -8.30
N GLU A 493 -6.07 15.22 -7.04
CA GLU A 493 -7.34 14.59 -6.69
C GLU A 493 -8.52 15.19 -7.46
N GLY A 494 -9.42 14.33 -7.95
CA GLY A 494 -10.63 14.74 -8.68
C GLY A 494 -10.40 15.18 -10.13
N LYS A 495 -9.19 14.98 -10.69
CA LYS A 495 -8.87 15.28 -12.09
C LYS A 495 -8.85 13.99 -12.94
N PRO A 496 -9.34 14.03 -14.20
CA PRO A 496 -9.53 12.82 -15.01
C PRO A 496 -8.27 12.32 -15.74
N ILE A 497 -7.09 12.88 -15.41
CA ILE A 497 -5.82 12.62 -16.09
C ILE A 497 -4.68 12.54 -15.08
N PHE A 498 -3.60 11.88 -15.49
CA PHE A 498 -2.31 11.91 -14.79
C PHE A 498 -1.18 12.06 -15.81
N ILE A 499 -0.03 12.54 -15.34
CA ILE A 499 1.20 12.61 -16.12
C ILE A 499 2.20 11.55 -15.62
N ILE A 500 2.94 10.96 -16.54
CA ILE A 500 4.02 10.00 -16.26
C ILE A 500 5.29 10.55 -16.87
N GLY A 501 6.36 10.62 -16.10
CA GLY A 501 7.70 10.98 -16.61
C GLY A 501 8.67 9.82 -16.49
N ARG A 502 9.42 9.56 -17.56
CA ARG A 502 10.56 8.64 -17.55
C ARG A 502 11.84 9.42 -17.25
N ALA A 503 12.53 9.03 -16.18
CA ALA A 503 13.81 9.61 -15.76
C ALA A 503 14.83 8.50 -15.45
N SER A 504 16.10 8.87 -15.33
CA SER A 504 17.09 7.96 -14.72
C SER A 504 16.69 7.69 -13.26
N ILE A 505 16.91 6.47 -12.75
CA ILE A 505 16.75 6.17 -11.31
C ILE A 505 17.64 7.08 -10.44
N GLU A 506 18.72 7.57 -11.03
CA GLU A 506 19.74 8.44 -10.44
C GLU A 506 19.23 9.87 -10.22
N GLU A 507 18.19 10.28 -10.94
CA GLU A 507 17.59 11.60 -10.80
C GLU A 507 16.80 11.69 -9.49
N LEU A 508 16.86 12.85 -8.82
CA LEU A 508 16.16 13.04 -7.55
C LEU A 508 14.64 13.04 -7.76
N ASP A 509 13.93 12.24 -6.99
CA ASP A 509 12.47 12.09 -7.14
C ASP A 509 11.72 13.40 -6.89
N THR A 510 12.24 14.25 -5.99
CA THR A 510 11.71 15.60 -5.75
C THR A 510 11.84 16.51 -6.98
N ARG A 511 12.91 16.39 -7.78
CA ARG A 511 13.10 17.16 -9.01
C ARG A 511 12.15 16.66 -10.10
N VAL A 512 12.07 15.34 -10.29
CA VAL A 512 11.13 14.73 -11.26
C VAL A 512 9.70 15.14 -10.95
N THR A 513 9.28 15.01 -9.68
CA THR A 513 7.94 15.38 -9.23
C THR A 513 7.67 16.88 -9.42
N LYS A 514 8.65 17.74 -9.15
CA LYS A 514 8.51 19.19 -9.40
C LYS A 514 8.24 19.46 -10.88
N VAL A 515 9.07 18.93 -11.79
CA VAL A 515 8.90 19.13 -13.24
C VAL A 515 7.55 18.61 -13.72
N LEU A 516 7.17 17.39 -13.31
CA LEU A 516 5.87 16.80 -13.64
C LEU A 516 4.70 17.66 -13.15
N SER A 517 4.81 18.23 -11.94
CA SER A 517 3.77 19.10 -11.39
C SER A 517 3.58 20.39 -12.19
N VAL A 518 4.67 20.99 -12.68
CA VAL A 518 4.64 22.20 -13.50
C VAL A 518 4.00 21.90 -14.86
N LEU A 519 4.45 20.83 -15.53
CA LEU A 519 3.89 20.38 -16.81
C LEU A 519 2.39 20.08 -16.67
N TYR A 520 2.01 19.37 -15.60
CA TYR A 520 0.63 19.03 -15.32
C TYR A 520 -0.26 20.25 -15.12
N LYS A 521 0.16 21.18 -14.25
CA LYS A 521 -0.61 22.40 -13.96
C LYS A 521 -0.75 23.28 -15.20
N ARG A 522 0.31 23.42 -16.00
CA ARG A 522 0.26 24.17 -17.26
C ARG A 522 -0.69 23.51 -18.25
N PHE A 523 -0.59 22.19 -18.44
CA PHE A 523 -1.47 21.43 -19.34
C PHE A 523 -2.93 21.57 -18.92
N PHE A 524 -3.22 21.43 -17.62
CA PHE A 524 -4.58 21.54 -17.10
C PHE A 524 -5.13 22.97 -17.23
N ASN A 525 -4.30 24.00 -17.07
CA ASN A 525 -4.72 25.39 -17.26
C ASN A 525 -5.13 25.67 -18.71
N GLU A 526 -4.36 25.17 -19.68
CA GLU A 526 -4.64 25.38 -21.11
C GLU A 526 -5.82 24.52 -21.60
N TYR A 527 -5.87 23.24 -21.18
CA TYR A 527 -6.78 22.26 -21.78
C TYR A 527 -7.88 21.72 -20.85
N GLY A 528 -7.96 22.17 -19.60
CA GLY A 528 -8.91 21.66 -18.60
C GLY A 528 -10.37 21.69 -19.07
N LYS A 529 -10.77 22.68 -19.87
CA LYS A 529 -12.12 22.78 -20.44
C LYS A 529 -12.43 21.68 -21.46
N PHE A 530 -11.43 21.23 -22.22
CA PHE A 530 -11.57 20.15 -23.19
C PHE A 530 -11.61 18.77 -22.51
N LEU A 531 -10.94 18.62 -21.36
CA LEU A 531 -10.93 17.38 -20.57
C LEU A 531 -12.30 17.03 -19.99
N VAL A 532 -13.11 18.03 -19.61
CA VAL A 532 -14.48 17.81 -19.06
C VAL A 532 -15.43 17.18 -20.09
N LYS A 533 -15.18 17.40 -21.39
CA LYS A 533 -16.01 16.88 -22.50
C LYS A 533 -15.27 15.84 -23.33
N PHE A 534 -14.19 15.28 -22.82
CA PHE A 534 -13.33 14.39 -23.58
C PHE A 534 -14.03 13.04 -23.85
N SER A 535 -14.14 12.68 -25.13
CA SER A 535 -14.72 11.43 -25.61
C SER A 535 -13.78 10.62 -26.51
N GLY A 536 -12.47 10.89 -26.43
CA GLY A 536 -11.44 10.18 -27.19
C GLY A 536 -10.81 10.96 -28.35
N ASN A 537 -11.26 12.17 -28.66
CA ASN A 537 -10.59 13.03 -29.65
C ASN A 537 -9.40 13.77 -29.04
N VAL A 538 -8.18 13.38 -29.44
CA VAL A 538 -6.91 13.93 -28.92
C VAL A 538 -6.36 15.12 -29.72
N SER A 539 -6.95 15.46 -30.88
CA SER A 539 -6.48 16.59 -31.70
C SER A 539 -6.37 17.94 -30.97
N PRO A 540 -7.25 18.30 -30.01
CA PRO A 540 -7.14 19.57 -29.29
C PRO A 540 -5.85 19.76 -28.49
N PHE A 541 -5.16 18.68 -28.14
CA PHE A 541 -3.99 18.69 -27.25
C PHE A 541 -2.65 18.69 -27.99
N GLN A 542 -2.66 18.52 -29.33
CA GLN A 542 -1.45 18.36 -30.13
C GLN A 542 -0.51 19.57 -30.07
N ASN A 543 -1.06 20.77 -29.84
CA ASN A 543 -0.28 22.01 -29.76
C ASN A 543 0.43 22.21 -28.42
N PHE A 544 0.33 21.27 -27.47
CA PHE A 544 1.00 21.43 -26.18
C PHE A 544 2.52 21.54 -26.32
N GLY A 545 3.11 20.95 -27.35
CA GLY A 545 4.55 21.09 -27.65
C GLY A 545 4.99 22.55 -27.84
N GLU A 546 4.15 23.43 -28.40
CA GLU A 546 4.44 24.86 -28.51
C GLU A 546 4.23 25.59 -27.18
N VAL A 547 3.20 25.19 -26.41
CA VAL A 547 2.96 25.72 -25.06
C VAL A 547 4.15 25.44 -24.14
N MET A 548 4.77 24.25 -24.25
CA MET A 548 5.92 23.85 -23.44
C MET A 548 7.11 24.79 -23.60
N LYS A 549 7.32 25.36 -24.79
CA LYS A 549 8.41 26.32 -25.04
C LYS A 549 8.25 27.64 -24.28
N THR A 550 7.06 27.92 -23.76
CA THR A 550 6.73 29.15 -23.01
C THR A 550 6.76 28.96 -21.49
N ILE A 551 7.04 27.74 -21.00
CA ILE A 551 7.02 27.43 -19.57
C ILE A 551 8.34 27.86 -18.94
N ASP A 552 8.26 28.78 -17.97
CA ASP A 552 9.37 29.05 -17.07
C ASP A 552 9.27 28.14 -15.84
N PHE A 553 10.17 27.17 -15.75
CA PHE A 553 10.22 26.20 -14.66
C PHE A 553 10.80 26.78 -13.35
N ASN A 554 11.23 28.05 -13.35
CA ASN A 554 11.76 28.76 -12.18
C ASN A 554 10.70 29.54 -11.38
N LEU A 555 9.49 29.74 -11.93
CA LEU A 555 8.44 30.58 -11.33
C LEU A 555 7.34 29.81 -10.56
N VAL A 556 7.54 28.51 -10.29
CA VAL A 556 6.55 27.62 -9.66
C VAL A 556 7.05 26.94 -8.40
#